data_AF-A0A0D0AP54-F1
#
_entry.id   AF-A0A0D0AP54-F1
#
_cell.length_a   1.000
_cell.length_b   1.000
_cell.length_c   1.000
_cell.angle_alpha   90.00
_cell.angle_beta   90.00
_cell.angle_gamma   90.00
#
_symmetry.space_group_name_H-M   'P 1'
#
loop_
_entity.id
_entity.type
_entity.pdbx_description
1 polymer ?
#
loop_
_entity_poly.entity_id
_entity_poly.type
_entity_poly.pdbx_seq_one_letter_code
_entity_poly.pdbx_strand_id
1 'polypeptide(L)'
;MELRCSCDEWYHTQCVNMPDLEVDLVDQFICPVCMQSNPHLHLQTTYKRRCFFGLKHTDPSSSNACHKPSRGAFSKYCSDDCGIKYMQMRILQWERGGGKRDKLWESVKNAEKREGVVVCADVKMEIDRKPSPAPVSAQKRKADREIACLNTRLENVVKEREMMKREMDMVLWREKLVKLASERAERVDECGWDQRLCFGEEEWDDFGAEVLESYEEKAKEEASDDVMQVDGITTSHGEWWCTGKKKCERHAGWQKLRVAEVAFDKETKETILSTLTTREREIRKGIEDILYPPSTNASQAPSKPSLADPPLNGIIKPRINGEAVEKGKKKKS
;
A
#
# COMPACT_ATOMS: atom_id res chain seq x y z
N MET A 1 -31.81 -24.70 -0.84
CA MET A 1 -31.14 -23.39 -0.93
C MET A 1 -32.21 -22.32 -1.03
N GLU A 2 -31.95 -21.11 -0.54
CA GLU A 2 -32.90 -20.01 -0.55
C GLU A 2 -32.34 -18.81 -1.32
N LEU A 3 -33.20 -18.09 -2.03
CA LEU A 3 -32.88 -16.90 -2.82
C LEU A 3 -33.64 -15.70 -2.25
N ARG A 4 -32.96 -14.57 -2.13
CA ARG A 4 -33.59 -13.30 -1.74
C ARG A 4 -33.83 -12.43 -2.98
N CYS A 5 -35.07 -12.01 -3.18
CA CYS A 5 -35.46 -11.10 -4.26
C CYS A 5 -35.25 -9.63 -3.84
N SER A 6 -35.18 -8.71 -4.81
CA SER A 6 -35.16 -7.25 -4.58
C SER A 6 -36.39 -6.71 -3.83
N CYS A 7 -37.46 -7.50 -3.69
CA CYS A 7 -38.63 -7.18 -2.85
C CYS A 7 -38.49 -7.70 -1.40
N ASP A 8 -37.28 -8.09 -1.00
CA ASP A 8 -36.93 -8.60 0.34
C ASP A 8 -37.59 -9.92 0.80
N GLU A 9 -38.34 -10.58 -0.08
CA GLU A 9 -38.91 -11.91 0.15
C GLU A 9 -37.94 -13.04 -0.20
N TRP A 10 -38.07 -14.15 0.54
CA TRP A 10 -37.25 -15.35 0.40
C TRP A 10 -37.98 -16.47 -0.35
N TYR A 11 -37.27 -17.15 -1.24
CA TYR A 11 -37.82 -18.20 -2.08
C TYR A 11 -36.93 -19.44 -2.07
N HIS A 12 -37.53 -20.62 -1.93
CA HIS A 12 -36.82 -21.88 -2.15
C HIS A 12 -36.53 -22.06 -3.65
N THR A 13 -35.33 -22.56 -3.97
CA THR A 13 -34.91 -22.80 -5.36
C THR A 13 -35.86 -23.73 -6.12
N GLN A 14 -36.40 -24.76 -5.45
CA GLN A 14 -37.39 -25.65 -6.05
C GLN A 14 -38.74 -24.97 -6.33
N CYS A 15 -39.19 -24.07 -5.43
CA CYS A 15 -40.47 -23.36 -5.60
C CYS A 15 -40.46 -22.38 -6.79
N VAL A 16 -39.27 -21.98 -7.25
CA VAL A 16 -39.09 -21.08 -8.40
C VAL A 16 -38.49 -21.79 -9.61
N ASN A 17 -38.53 -23.13 -9.64
CA ASN A 17 -38.00 -23.98 -10.72
C ASN A 17 -36.54 -23.67 -11.10
N MET A 18 -35.70 -23.33 -10.12
CA MET A 18 -34.27 -23.10 -10.34
C MET A 18 -33.45 -24.35 -10.02
N PRO A 19 -32.68 -24.91 -10.96
CA PRO A 19 -31.82 -26.05 -10.71
C PRO A 19 -30.72 -25.71 -9.68
N ASP A 20 -30.43 -26.63 -8.75
CA ASP A 20 -29.41 -26.43 -7.72
C ASP A 20 -28.01 -26.14 -8.29
N LEU A 21 -27.73 -26.63 -9.50
CA LEU A 21 -26.46 -26.37 -10.21
C LEU A 21 -26.31 -24.91 -10.67
N GLU A 22 -27.41 -24.17 -10.83
CA GLU A 22 -27.41 -22.80 -11.36
C GLU A 22 -27.50 -21.73 -10.27
N VAL A 23 -27.78 -22.13 -9.03
CA VAL A 23 -27.98 -21.22 -7.89
C VAL A 23 -26.75 -20.34 -7.65
N ASP A 24 -25.55 -20.92 -7.71
CA ASP A 24 -24.28 -20.20 -7.55
C ASP A 24 -24.01 -19.18 -8.67
N LEU A 25 -24.73 -19.30 -9.80
CA LEU A 25 -24.61 -18.39 -10.94
C LEU A 25 -25.59 -17.22 -10.84
N VAL A 26 -26.56 -17.23 -9.94
CA VAL A 26 -27.48 -16.10 -9.77
C VAL A 26 -26.69 -14.88 -9.31
N ASP A 27 -26.85 -13.78 -10.06
CA ASP A 27 -26.27 -12.48 -9.71
C ASP A 27 -27.31 -11.64 -8.96
N GLN A 28 -28.46 -11.43 -9.59
CA GLN A 28 -29.62 -10.80 -8.97
C GLN A 28 -30.86 -11.64 -9.25
N PHE A 29 -31.52 -12.11 -8.19
CA PHE A 29 -32.77 -12.85 -8.31
C PHE A 29 -33.97 -11.90 -8.36
N ILE A 30 -34.85 -12.10 -9.35
CA ILE A 30 -36.14 -11.42 -9.45
C ILE A 30 -37.24 -12.50 -9.42
N CYS A 31 -38.14 -12.41 -8.44
CA CYS A 31 -39.20 -13.38 -8.27
C CYS A 31 -40.34 -13.22 -9.30
N PRO A 32 -41.12 -14.28 -9.56
CA PRO A 32 -42.23 -14.24 -10.52
C PRO A 32 -43.27 -13.16 -10.22
N VAL A 33 -43.54 -12.90 -8.94
CA VAL A 33 -44.48 -11.85 -8.51
C VAL A 33 -43.98 -10.47 -8.97
N CYS A 34 -42.71 -10.14 -8.73
CA CYS A 34 -42.13 -8.87 -9.17
C CYS A 34 -42.11 -8.72 -10.70
N MET A 35 -41.82 -9.81 -11.43
CA MET A 35 -41.86 -9.82 -12.89
C MET A 35 -43.29 -9.57 -13.41
N GLN A 36 -44.31 -10.15 -12.76
CA GLN A 36 -45.70 -10.01 -13.17
C GLN A 36 -46.33 -8.67 -12.76
N SER A 37 -45.99 -8.15 -11.58
CA SER A 37 -46.51 -6.87 -11.08
C SER A 37 -45.96 -5.67 -11.83
N ASN A 38 -44.82 -5.80 -12.50
CA ASN A 38 -44.16 -4.71 -13.23
C ASN A 38 -43.90 -5.07 -14.70
N PRO A 39 -44.93 -5.34 -15.52
CA PRO A 39 -44.75 -5.81 -16.89
C PRO A 39 -44.11 -4.76 -17.82
N HIS A 40 -44.12 -3.49 -17.41
CA HIS A 40 -43.47 -2.38 -18.13
C HIS A 40 -41.98 -2.24 -17.80
N LEU A 41 -41.51 -2.86 -16.71
CA LEU A 41 -40.09 -2.95 -16.37
C LEU A 41 -39.60 -4.30 -16.87
N HIS A 42 -38.53 -4.33 -17.66
CA HIS A 42 -37.91 -5.58 -18.14
C HIS A 42 -37.15 -6.31 -17.02
N LEU A 43 -37.80 -6.59 -15.89
CA LEU A 43 -37.21 -7.23 -14.73
C LEU A 43 -37.00 -8.72 -15.03
N GLN A 44 -35.75 -9.17 -14.92
CA GLN A 44 -35.36 -10.56 -15.11
C GLN A 44 -34.24 -10.91 -14.14
N THR A 45 -34.21 -12.18 -13.71
CA THR A 45 -33.07 -12.71 -12.95
C THR A 45 -31.81 -12.63 -13.81
N THR A 46 -30.76 -12.01 -13.28
CA THR A 46 -29.46 -11.91 -13.96
C THR A 46 -28.51 -12.97 -13.44
N TYR A 47 -27.58 -13.40 -14.30
CA TYR A 47 -26.65 -14.49 -14.00
C TYR A 47 -25.21 -14.10 -14.26
N LYS A 48 -24.33 -14.53 -13.36
CA LYS A 48 -22.88 -14.51 -13.52
C LYS A 48 -22.50 -15.46 -14.66
N ARG A 49 -21.46 -15.08 -15.41
CA ARG A 49 -20.89 -15.96 -16.44
C ARG A 49 -20.33 -17.22 -15.79
N ARG A 50 -20.82 -18.39 -16.17
CA ARG A 50 -20.30 -19.70 -15.76
C ARG A 50 -18.86 -19.92 -16.22
N CYS A 51 -18.11 -20.72 -15.46
CA CYS A 51 -16.76 -21.16 -15.80
C CYS A 51 -16.70 -21.75 -17.21
N PHE A 52 -15.80 -21.21 -18.05
CA PHE A 52 -15.66 -21.61 -19.44
C PHE A 52 -15.26 -23.08 -19.62
N PHE A 53 -14.52 -23.65 -18.66
CA PHE A 53 -14.20 -25.09 -18.66
C PHE A 53 -15.47 -25.95 -18.54
N GLY A 54 -16.41 -25.56 -17.66
CA GLY A 54 -17.69 -26.26 -17.53
C GLY A 54 -18.59 -26.08 -18.76
N LEU A 55 -18.60 -24.89 -19.35
CA LEU A 55 -19.34 -24.63 -20.60
C LEU A 55 -18.81 -25.42 -21.80
N LYS A 56 -17.53 -25.81 -21.78
CA LYS A 56 -16.87 -26.60 -22.83
C LYS A 56 -16.76 -28.09 -22.49
N HIS A 57 -17.40 -28.53 -21.42
CA HIS A 57 -17.56 -29.94 -21.12
C HIS A 57 -18.36 -30.63 -22.23
N THR A 58 -18.15 -31.93 -22.43
CA THR A 58 -18.89 -32.73 -23.44
C THR A 58 -20.39 -32.75 -23.19
N ASP A 59 -20.77 -32.74 -21.92
CA ASP A 59 -22.13 -32.53 -21.45
C ASP A 59 -22.14 -31.39 -20.42
N PRO A 60 -22.40 -30.13 -20.83
CA PRO A 60 -22.39 -28.98 -19.93
C PRO A 60 -23.45 -29.03 -18.82
N SER A 61 -24.54 -29.78 -19.00
CA SER A 61 -25.63 -29.85 -18.01
C SER A 61 -25.39 -30.94 -16.96
N SER A 62 -24.48 -31.88 -17.21
CA SER A 62 -24.08 -32.91 -16.24
C SER A 62 -23.51 -32.31 -14.94
N SER A 63 -23.67 -33.03 -13.83
CA SER A 63 -23.00 -32.75 -12.56
C SER A 63 -21.47 -32.82 -12.64
N ASN A 64 -20.92 -33.51 -13.65
CA ASN A 64 -19.48 -33.60 -13.89
C ASN A 64 -18.88 -32.32 -14.50
N ALA A 65 -19.72 -31.44 -15.06
CA ALA A 65 -19.27 -30.15 -15.59
C ALA A 65 -19.13 -29.12 -14.45
N CYS A 66 -18.21 -28.15 -14.60
CA CYS A 66 -18.02 -27.11 -13.60
C CYS A 66 -19.14 -26.05 -13.66
N HIS A 67 -19.97 -25.93 -12.63
CA HIS A 67 -21.07 -24.95 -12.57
C HIS A 67 -20.75 -23.66 -11.80
N LYS A 68 -19.51 -23.50 -11.35
CA LYS A 68 -19.09 -22.31 -10.62
C LYS A 68 -19.02 -21.06 -11.50
N PRO A 69 -19.25 -19.85 -10.95
CA PRO A 69 -19.07 -18.60 -11.68
C PRO A 69 -17.60 -18.37 -12.06
N SER A 70 -17.37 -17.75 -13.20
CA SER A 70 -16.06 -17.28 -13.65
C SER A 70 -15.61 -16.06 -12.83
N ARG A 71 -14.29 -15.78 -12.78
CA ARG A 71 -13.74 -14.57 -12.12
C ARG A 71 -13.94 -13.28 -12.95
N GLY A 72 -14.95 -13.23 -13.81
CA GLY A 72 -15.34 -12.06 -14.58
C GLY A 72 -14.20 -11.50 -15.45
N ALA A 73 -13.88 -10.22 -15.25
CA ALA A 73 -12.84 -9.51 -16.00
C ALA A 73 -11.43 -10.11 -15.82
N PHE A 74 -11.17 -10.82 -14.73
CA PHE A 74 -9.85 -11.37 -14.41
C PHE A 74 -9.59 -12.74 -15.05
N SER A 75 -10.62 -13.56 -15.22
CA SER A 75 -10.49 -14.88 -15.85
C SER A 75 -11.82 -15.44 -16.33
N LYS A 76 -11.75 -16.19 -17.44
CA LYS A 76 -12.89 -16.95 -17.99
C LYS A 76 -13.20 -18.21 -17.16
N TYR A 77 -12.36 -18.55 -16.19
CA TYR A 77 -12.47 -19.75 -15.36
C TYR A 77 -12.76 -19.37 -13.91
N CYS A 78 -13.37 -20.28 -13.15
CA CYS A 78 -13.59 -20.10 -11.71
C CYS A 78 -12.28 -20.24 -10.91
N SER A 79 -11.33 -21.03 -11.41
CA SER A 79 -10.01 -21.27 -10.82
C SER A 79 -8.94 -21.48 -11.89
N ASP A 80 -7.68 -21.34 -11.48
CA ASP A 80 -6.53 -21.62 -12.35
C ASP A 80 -6.50 -23.11 -12.76
N ASP A 81 -6.87 -24.03 -11.86
CA ASP A 81 -7.01 -25.46 -12.17
C ASP A 81 -8.01 -25.72 -13.31
N CYS A 82 -9.17 -25.06 -13.31
CA CYS A 82 -10.13 -25.19 -14.41
C CYS A 82 -9.56 -24.63 -15.71
N GLY A 83 -8.78 -23.55 -15.65
CA GLY A 83 -8.06 -23.01 -16.80
C GLY A 83 -7.03 -23.99 -17.35
N ILE A 84 -6.22 -24.60 -16.48
CA ILE A 84 -5.20 -25.58 -16.84
C ILE A 84 -5.84 -26.83 -17.45
N LYS A 85 -6.88 -27.39 -16.82
CA LYS A 85 -7.61 -28.57 -17.34
C LYS A 85 -8.21 -28.29 -18.72
N TYR A 86 -8.77 -27.10 -18.93
CA TYR A 86 -9.27 -26.70 -20.25
C TYR A 86 -8.14 -26.64 -21.29
N MET A 87 -6.99 -26.06 -20.94
CA MET A 87 -5.85 -25.99 -21.87
C MET A 87 -5.27 -27.36 -22.17
N GLN A 88 -5.16 -28.24 -21.18
CA GLN A 88 -4.75 -29.63 -21.36
C GLN A 88 -5.70 -30.35 -22.33
N MET A 89 -7.01 -30.24 -22.13
CA MET A 89 -8.02 -30.81 -23.04
C MET A 89 -7.85 -30.29 -24.47
N ARG A 90 -7.61 -28.97 -24.63
CA ARG A 90 -7.38 -28.35 -25.94
C ARG A 90 -6.12 -28.86 -26.63
N ILE A 91 -5.03 -29.03 -25.89
CA ILE A 91 -3.77 -29.56 -26.42
C ILE A 91 -3.97 -31.03 -26.84
N LEU A 92 -4.66 -31.84 -26.03
CA LEU A 92 -4.98 -33.23 -26.37
C LEU A 92 -5.89 -33.35 -27.61
N GLN A 93 -6.87 -32.44 -27.78
CA GLN A 93 -7.68 -32.37 -28.99
C GLN A 93 -6.85 -31.99 -30.22
N TRP A 94 -5.92 -31.04 -30.07
CA TRP A 94 -5.03 -30.62 -31.15
C TRP A 94 -4.06 -31.74 -31.57
N GLU A 95 -3.52 -32.49 -30.62
CA GLU A 95 -2.71 -33.69 -30.87
C GLU A 95 -3.48 -34.76 -31.64
N ARG A 96 -4.72 -35.04 -31.23
CA ARG A 96 -5.60 -35.97 -31.96
C ARG A 96 -5.85 -35.54 -33.40
N GLY A 97 -5.78 -34.24 -33.69
CA GLY A 97 -5.82 -33.67 -35.04
C GLY A 97 -4.49 -33.68 -35.81
N GLY A 98 -3.45 -34.37 -35.30
CA GLY A 98 -2.12 -34.46 -35.94
C GLY A 98 -1.10 -33.41 -35.48
N GLY A 99 -1.41 -32.64 -34.43
CA GLY A 99 -0.49 -31.68 -33.82
C GLY A 99 0.70 -32.35 -33.10
N LYS A 100 1.89 -31.76 -33.20
CA LYS A 100 3.10 -32.21 -32.48
C LYS A 100 3.42 -31.29 -31.30
N ARG A 101 3.38 -31.81 -30.07
CA ARG A 101 3.61 -31.05 -28.82
C ARG A 101 4.87 -30.19 -28.83
N ASP A 102 5.97 -30.75 -29.33
CA ASP A 102 7.28 -30.07 -29.31
C ASP A 102 7.25 -28.77 -30.12
N LYS A 103 6.59 -28.79 -31.27
CA LYS A 103 6.41 -27.59 -32.11
C LYS A 103 5.53 -26.55 -31.43
N LEU A 104 4.49 -26.98 -30.71
CA LEU A 104 3.64 -26.08 -29.95
C LEU A 104 4.43 -25.43 -28.80
N TRP A 105 5.22 -26.22 -28.07
CA TRP A 105 6.08 -25.73 -26.99
C TRP A 105 7.09 -24.70 -27.49
N GLU A 106 7.79 -24.98 -28.60
CA GLU A 106 8.73 -24.04 -29.21
C GLU A 106 8.09 -22.68 -29.54
N SER A 107 6.81 -22.68 -29.94
CA SER A 107 6.07 -21.46 -30.25
C SER A 107 5.64 -20.67 -29.01
N VAL A 108 5.55 -21.29 -27.83
CA VAL A 108 4.97 -20.65 -26.63
C VAL A 108 5.91 -20.56 -25.43
N LYS A 109 7.11 -21.18 -25.48
CA LYS A 109 8.07 -21.21 -24.36
C LYS A 109 8.53 -19.83 -23.88
N ASN A 110 8.46 -18.82 -24.73
CA ASN A 110 8.81 -17.44 -24.42
C ASN A 110 7.58 -16.53 -24.25
N ALA A 111 6.38 -17.11 -24.14
CA ALA A 111 5.15 -16.33 -23.97
C ALA A 111 5.02 -15.84 -22.53
N GLU A 112 5.02 -14.53 -22.34
CA GLU A 112 4.75 -13.89 -21.06
C GLU A 112 3.25 -13.60 -20.87
N LYS A 113 2.82 -13.47 -19.61
CA LYS A 113 1.46 -13.05 -19.28
C LYS A 113 1.22 -11.67 -19.87
N ARG A 114 0.14 -11.50 -20.66
CA ARG A 114 -0.26 -10.17 -21.13
C ARG A 114 -0.74 -9.35 -19.94
N GLU A 115 0.04 -8.34 -19.60
CA GLU A 115 -0.34 -7.32 -18.62
C GLU A 115 -1.07 -6.19 -19.34
N GLY A 116 -2.22 -5.80 -18.81
CA GLY A 116 -3.01 -4.68 -19.29
C GLY A 116 -3.16 -3.66 -18.19
N VAL A 117 -2.95 -2.38 -18.51
CA VAL A 117 -3.26 -1.26 -17.61
C VAL A 117 -4.70 -0.84 -17.90
N VAL A 118 -5.56 -0.92 -16.89
CA VAL A 118 -6.90 -0.33 -16.95
C VAL A 118 -6.73 1.14 -16.56
N VAL A 119 -6.88 2.02 -17.55
CA VAL A 119 -6.93 3.47 -17.30
C VAL A 119 -8.40 3.83 -17.12
N CYS A 120 -8.75 4.37 -15.95
CA CYS A 120 -10.03 5.07 -15.80
C CYS A 120 -9.96 6.33 -16.65
N ALA A 121 -10.59 6.30 -17.82
CA ALA A 121 -10.76 7.50 -18.61
C ALA A 121 -11.83 8.36 -17.94
N ASP A 122 -11.43 9.49 -17.35
CA ASP A 122 -12.35 10.59 -17.10
C ASP A 122 -12.82 11.07 -18.47
N VAL A 123 -14.05 10.72 -18.84
CA VAL A 123 -14.61 11.08 -20.15
C VAL A 123 -14.91 12.58 -20.17
N LYS A 124 -13.88 13.38 -20.45
CA LYS A 124 -14.04 14.61 -21.22
C LYS A 124 -13.68 14.28 -22.66
N MET A 125 -14.72 14.12 -23.48
CA MET A 125 -14.61 14.02 -24.92
C MET A 125 -13.97 15.30 -25.47
N GLU A 126 -12.73 15.20 -25.94
CA GLU A 126 -12.21 16.05 -27.01
C GLU A 126 -11.80 15.10 -28.14
N ILE A 127 -12.71 14.93 -29.09
CA ILE A 127 -12.45 14.29 -30.37
C ILE A 127 -11.75 15.36 -31.22
N ASP A 128 -10.42 15.45 -31.13
CA ASP A 128 -9.62 15.57 -32.34
C ASP A 128 -8.13 15.38 -32.06
N ARG A 129 -7.55 14.44 -32.80
CA ARG A 129 -6.13 14.29 -33.21
C ARG A 129 -5.86 12.81 -33.39
N LYS A 130 -5.94 12.35 -34.64
CA LYS A 130 -5.23 11.15 -35.08
C LYS A 130 -3.73 11.40 -34.91
N PRO A 131 -2.98 10.66 -34.07
CA PRO A 131 -1.55 10.56 -34.24
C PRO A 131 -1.33 9.49 -35.31
N SER A 132 -0.75 9.87 -36.44
CA SER A 132 -0.10 8.92 -37.33
C SER A 132 0.99 8.22 -36.50
N PRO A 133 0.94 6.89 -36.27
CA PRO A 133 1.99 6.24 -35.50
C PRO A 133 3.18 6.02 -36.42
N ALA A 134 4.21 6.84 -36.26
CA ALA A 134 5.55 6.46 -36.68
C ALA A 134 5.89 5.07 -36.07
N PRO A 135 6.68 4.22 -36.76
CA PRO A 135 7.07 2.91 -36.26
C PRO A 135 8.07 3.09 -35.10
N VAL A 136 7.56 3.42 -33.91
CA VAL A 136 8.32 3.33 -32.65
C VAL A 136 8.55 1.85 -32.35
N SER A 137 9.82 1.50 -32.09
CA SER A 137 10.21 0.13 -31.76
C SER A 137 9.43 -0.40 -30.56
N ALA A 138 9.15 -1.70 -30.54
CA ALA A 138 8.42 -2.35 -29.45
C ALA A 138 9.12 -2.16 -28.08
N GLN A 139 10.45 -2.04 -28.08
CA GLN A 139 11.26 -1.77 -26.89
C GLN A 139 11.05 -0.35 -26.36
N LYS A 140 11.03 0.68 -27.22
CA LYS A 140 10.75 2.06 -26.80
C LYS A 140 9.34 2.19 -26.22
N ARG A 141 8.34 1.56 -26.86
CA ARG A 141 6.97 1.49 -26.32
C ARG A 141 6.88 0.77 -24.96
N LYS A 142 7.77 -0.18 -24.67
CA LYS A 142 7.82 -0.88 -23.38
C LYS A 142 8.43 0.02 -22.30
N ALA A 143 9.56 0.66 -22.59
CA ALA A 143 10.22 1.61 -21.68
C ALA A 143 9.31 2.80 -21.34
N ASP A 144 8.64 3.38 -22.33
CA ASP A 144 7.71 4.50 -22.12
C ASP A 144 6.55 4.11 -21.17
N ARG A 145 6.04 2.87 -21.28
CA ARG A 145 4.99 2.34 -20.39
C ARG A 145 5.50 2.11 -18.98
N GLU A 146 6.70 1.57 -18.85
CA GLU A 146 7.32 1.30 -17.55
C GLU A 146 7.59 2.61 -16.79
N ILE A 147 8.10 3.63 -17.47
CA ILE A 147 8.26 4.98 -16.94
C ILE A 147 6.91 5.57 -16.52
N ALA A 148 5.87 5.44 -17.34
CA ALA A 148 4.53 5.93 -16.98
C ALA A 148 4.00 5.26 -15.70
N CYS A 149 4.14 3.95 -15.57
CA CYS A 149 3.77 3.22 -14.35
C CYS A 149 4.57 3.68 -13.12
N LEU A 150 5.89 3.86 -13.27
CA LEU A 150 6.74 4.34 -12.19
C LEU A 150 6.39 5.78 -11.78
N ASN A 151 6.06 6.65 -12.73
CA ASN A 151 5.62 8.01 -12.45
C ASN A 151 4.32 8.05 -11.65
N THR A 152 3.30 7.25 -12.02
CA THR A 152 2.07 7.15 -11.22
C THR A 152 2.35 6.65 -9.79
N ARG A 153 3.26 5.67 -9.66
CA ARG A 153 3.67 5.19 -8.34
C ARG A 153 4.44 6.26 -7.56
N LEU A 154 5.28 7.04 -8.22
CA LEU A 154 6.03 8.15 -7.64
C LEU A 154 5.08 9.24 -7.12
N GLU A 155 4.09 9.63 -7.92
CA GLU A 155 3.05 10.60 -7.54
C GLU A 155 2.31 10.16 -6.28
N ASN A 156 1.91 8.89 -6.20
CA ASN A 156 1.26 8.35 -5.00
C ASN A 156 2.17 8.40 -3.76
N VAL A 157 3.44 7.99 -3.89
CA VAL A 157 4.40 8.03 -2.77
C VAL A 157 4.69 9.46 -2.32
N VAL A 158 4.80 10.40 -3.27
CA VAL A 158 4.97 11.82 -2.96
C VAL A 158 3.75 12.36 -2.23
N LYS A 159 2.54 12.03 -2.69
CA LYS A 159 1.29 12.44 -2.02
C LYS A 159 1.21 11.90 -0.58
N GLU A 160 1.51 10.62 -0.38
CA GLU A 160 1.57 9.99 0.96
C GLU A 160 2.60 10.69 1.84
N ARG A 161 3.79 11.00 1.31
CA ARG A 161 4.85 11.70 2.04
C ARG A 161 4.43 13.10 2.47
N GLU A 162 3.81 13.88 1.58
CA GLU A 162 3.35 15.23 1.91
C GLU A 162 2.20 15.21 2.92
N MET A 163 1.32 14.21 2.89
CA MET A 163 0.31 14.02 3.93
C MET A 163 0.96 13.71 5.29
N MET A 164 1.92 12.79 5.32
CA MET A 164 2.65 12.42 6.52
C MET A 164 3.48 13.57 7.10
N LYS A 165 4.00 14.48 6.26
CA LYS A 165 4.68 15.69 6.72
C LYS A 165 3.73 16.65 7.43
N ARG A 166 2.53 16.89 6.89
CA ARG A 166 1.51 17.71 7.57
C ARG A 166 1.13 17.11 8.93
N GLU A 167 0.98 15.79 9.00
CA GLU A 167 0.77 15.11 10.28
C GLU A 167 1.95 15.25 11.24
N MET A 168 3.19 15.23 10.74
CA MET A 168 4.40 15.49 11.53
C MET A 168 4.41 16.92 12.09
N ASP A 169 4.05 17.92 11.29
CA ASP A 169 4.00 19.32 11.73
C ASP A 169 3.05 19.49 12.94
N MET A 170 1.89 18.82 12.91
CA MET A 170 0.97 18.77 14.05
C MET A 170 1.60 18.13 15.29
N VAL A 171 2.38 17.06 15.14
CA VAL A 171 3.09 16.43 16.26
C VAL A 171 4.15 17.38 16.83
N LEU A 172 4.87 18.11 15.98
CA LEU A 172 5.85 19.12 16.42
C LEU A 172 5.19 20.29 17.15
N TRP A 173 4.01 20.74 16.72
CA TRP A 173 3.24 21.75 17.45
C TRP A 173 2.80 21.24 18.82
N ARG A 174 2.29 20.00 18.90
CA ARG A 174 1.95 19.35 20.19
C ARG A 174 3.18 19.23 21.09
N GLU A 175 4.33 18.83 20.55
CA GLU A 175 5.60 18.75 21.30
C GLU A 175 5.99 20.09 21.91
N LYS A 176 5.97 21.15 21.09
CA LYS A 176 6.27 22.51 21.55
C LYS A 176 5.24 22.97 22.60
N LEU A 177 3.95 22.69 22.41
CA LEU A 177 2.92 23.04 23.38
C LEU A 177 3.10 22.31 24.72
N VAL A 178 3.35 21.00 24.71
CA VAL A 178 3.59 20.21 25.94
C VAL A 178 4.79 20.78 26.71
N LYS A 179 5.86 21.14 26.00
CA LYS A 179 7.04 21.76 26.61
C LYS A 179 6.70 23.11 27.24
N LEU A 180 6.10 24.02 26.48
CA LEU A 180 5.74 25.36 26.97
C LEU A 180 4.75 25.32 28.13
N ALA A 181 3.75 24.43 28.07
CA ALA A 181 2.77 24.24 29.14
C ALA A 181 3.44 23.69 30.42
N SER A 182 4.40 22.77 30.27
CA SER A 182 5.16 22.21 31.40
C SER A 182 6.05 23.27 32.05
N GLU A 183 6.78 24.05 31.24
CA GLU A 183 7.61 25.16 31.72
C GLU A 183 6.78 26.23 32.43
N ARG A 184 5.58 26.57 31.90
CA ARG A 184 4.64 27.46 32.61
C ARG A 184 4.24 26.85 33.95
N ALA A 185 3.78 25.60 33.97
CA ALA A 185 3.31 24.93 35.19
C ALA A 185 4.38 24.95 36.31
N GLU A 186 5.65 24.76 35.93
CA GLU A 186 6.77 24.84 36.86
C GLU A 186 7.02 26.27 37.35
N ARG A 187 6.93 27.27 36.46
CA ARG A 187 7.12 28.68 36.79
C ARG A 187 6.08 29.21 37.78
N VAL A 188 4.80 28.83 37.60
CA VAL A 188 3.69 29.30 38.45
C VAL A 188 3.38 28.39 39.64
N ASP A 189 4.02 27.21 39.73
CA ASP A 189 3.76 26.16 40.74
C ASP A 189 2.29 25.66 40.78
N GLU A 190 1.63 25.66 39.64
CA GLU A 190 0.25 25.20 39.46
C GLU A 190 0.17 23.90 38.63
N CYS A 191 -1.04 23.37 38.44
CA CYS A 191 -1.29 22.22 37.59
C CYS A 191 -0.83 22.47 36.14
N GLY A 192 -1.18 23.63 35.58
CA GLY A 192 -0.76 24.11 34.26
C GLY A 192 -1.23 23.29 33.05
N TRP A 193 -2.13 22.31 33.22
CA TRP A 193 -2.70 21.54 32.11
C TRP A 193 -3.36 22.48 31.10
N ASP A 194 -2.92 22.44 29.85
CA ASP A 194 -3.45 23.26 28.75
C ASP A 194 -4.54 22.47 28.01
N GLN A 195 -5.76 23.00 27.95
CA GLN A 195 -6.90 22.36 27.30
C GLN A 195 -6.65 22.10 25.81
N ARG A 196 -5.79 22.92 25.16
CA ARG A 196 -5.47 22.80 23.73
C ARG A 196 -4.62 21.57 23.42
N LEU A 197 -4.07 20.89 24.44
CA LEU A 197 -3.50 19.55 24.30
C LEU A 197 -4.52 18.50 23.87
N CYS A 198 -5.82 18.80 23.96
CA CYS A 198 -6.90 17.93 23.48
C CYS A 198 -7.35 18.23 22.05
N PHE A 199 -6.76 19.22 21.37
CA PHE A 199 -7.14 19.54 19.99
C PHE A 199 -6.96 18.32 19.07
N GLY A 200 -8.00 18.07 18.27
CA GLY A 200 -8.02 17.11 17.17
C GLY A 200 -7.19 17.59 15.98
N GLU A 201 -7.10 16.76 14.95
CA GLU A 201 -6.28 17.04 13.76
C GLU A 201 -6.72 18.33 13.04
N GLU A 202 -8.03 18.52 12.83
CA GLU A 202 -8.60 19.72 12.18
C GLU A 202 -8.27 21.00 12.98
N GLU A 203 -8.44 20.97 14.30
CA GLU A 203 -8.15 22.13 15.16
C GLU A 203 -6.65 22.48 15.18
N TRP A 204 -5.76 21.48 15.08
CA TRP A 204 -4.32 21.74 14.96
C TRP A 204 -3.93 22.30 13.60
N ASP A 205 -4.58 21.86 12.52
CA ASP A 205 -4.35 22.38 11.17
C ASP A 205 -4.77 23.87 11.08
N ASP A 206 -5.90 24.22 11.70
CA ASP A 206 -6.43 25.59 11.68
C ASP A 206 -5.71 26.53 12.65
N PHE A 207 -5.49 26.10 13.90
CA PHE A 207 -5.07 26.99 14.99
C PHE A 207 -3.65 26.71 15.53
N GLY A 208 -2.95 25.68 15.04
CA GLY A 208 -1.70 25.21 15.64
C GLY A 208 -0.59 26.27 15.72
N ALA A 209 -0.48 27.11 14.69
CA ALA A 209 0.46 28.23 14.67
C ALA A 209 0.09 29.31 15.69
N GLU A 210 -1.18 29.74 15.71
CA GLU A 210 -1.70 30.78 16.62
C GLU A 210 -1.56 30.36 18.09
N VAL A 211 -1.76 29.07 18.38
CA VAL A 211 -1.55 28.51 19.73
C VAL A 211 -0.12 28.76 20.22
N LEU A 212 0.88 28.60 19.35
CA LEU A 212 2.28 28.82 19.71
C LEU A 212 2.61 30.31 19.81
N GLU A 213 2.10 31.13 18.90
CA GLU A 213 2.25 32.59 18.93
C GLU A 213 1.72 33.17 20.25
N SER A 214 0.59 32.65 20.76
CA SER A 214 0.01 33.09 22.04
C SER A 214 0.94 32.93 23.26
N TYR A 215 1.89 31.99 23.22
CA TYR A 215 2.92 31.87 24.25
C TYR A 215 4.09 32.83 24.04
N GLU A 216 4.46 33.07 22.79
CA GLU A 216 5.56 33.96 22.44
C GLU A 216 5.20 35.42 22.72
N GLU A 217 3.95 35.81 22.50
CA GLU A 217 3.42 37.14 22.86
C GLU A 217 3.42 37.35 24.38
N LYS A 218 2.87 36.42 25.15
CA LYS A 218 2.91 36.50 26.63
C LYS A 218 4.32 36.55 27.19
N ALA A 219 5.25 35.78 26.63
CA ALA A 219 6.65 35.81 27.05
C ALA A 219 7.33 37.17 26.77
N LYS A 220 6.92 37.87 25.69
CA LYS A 220 7.41 39.23 25.37
C LYS A 220 6.79 40.27 26.29
N GLU A 221 5.50 40.16 26.60
CA GLU A 221 4.80 41.03 27.57
C GLU A 221 5.42 40.92 28.97
N GLU A 222 5.75 39.71 29.43
CA GLU A 222 6.44 39.47 30.71
C GLU A 222 7.89 40.01 30.73
N ALA A 223 8.52 40.21 29.57
CA ALA A 223 9.91 40.66 29.44
C ALA A 223 10.08 42.17 29.23
N SER A 224 9.04 42.88 28.77
CA SER A 224 9.05 44.34 28.70
C SER A 224 8.64 44.93 30.07
N ASP A 225 9.62 45.44 30.81
CA ASP A 225 9.51 46.03 32.16
C ASP A 225 8.69 47.35 32.23
N ASP A 226 7.79 47.60 31.27
CA ASP A 226 7.05 48.86 31.12
C ASP A 226 5.57 48.58 30.79
N VAL A 227 4.81 48.10 31.79
CA VAL A 227 3.34 48.14 31.73
C VAL A 227 2.80 48.68 33.04
N MET A 228 2.42 49.95 32.97
CA MET A 228 1.55 50.64 33.94
C MET A 228 0.25 49.85 34.10
N GLN A 229 -0.05 49.51 35.35
CA GLN A 229 -1.29 48.88 35.80
C GLN A 229 -2.49 49.79 35.45
N VAL A 230 -3.16 49.53 34.33
CA VAL A 230 -4.48 50.09 34.03
C VAL A 230 -5.53 49.10 34.50
N ASP A 231 -6.07 49.38 35.69
CA ASP A 231 -7.28 48.75 36.19
C ASP A 231 -8.45 49.07 35.25
N GLY A 232 -8.96 48.06 34.54
CA GLY A 232 -10.24 48.17 33.83
C GLY A 232 -10.30 47.36 32.54
N ILE A 233 -10.71 46.09 32.68
CA ILE A 233 -11.09 45.18 31.58
C ILE A 233 -9.87 44.68 30.80
N THR A 234 -9.03 43.88 31.46
CA THR A 234 -8.36 42.79 30.75
C THR A 234 -9.47 41.84 30.31
N THR A 235 -9.78 41.85 29.02
CA THR A 235 -10.61 40.81 28.40
C THR A 235 -10.04 39.48 28.87
N SER A 236 -10.78 38.76 29.71
CA SER A 236 -10.42 37.42 30.17
C SER A 236 -10.44 36.50 28.95
N HIS A 237 -9.41 36.54 28.12
CA HIS A 237 -9.11 35.48 27.18
C HIS A 237 -8.95 34.23 28.03
N GLY A 238 -10.05 33.46 28.12
CA GLY A 238 -10.32 32.51 29.18
C GLY A 238 -9.11 31.66 29.48
N GLU A 239 -8.83 31.47 30.77
CA GLU A 239 -7.74 30.64 31.26
C GLU A 239 -7.84 29.25 30.62
N TRP A 240 -7.13 29.07 29.51
CA TRP A 240 -7.09 27.83 28.73
C TRP A 240 -6.20 26.79 29.41
N TRP A 241 -5.64 27.12 30.58
CA TRP A 241 -4.92 26.20 31.43
C TRP A 241 -5.53 26.07 32.80
N CYS A 242 -5.29 24.92 33.44
CA CYS A 242 -5.75 24.65 34.79
C CYS A 242 -4.87 25.36 35.83
N THR A 243 -5.45 26.30 36.58
CA THR A 243 -4.87 27.00 37.74
C THR A 243 -4.99 26.22 39.06
N GLY A 244 -5.29 24.93 38.98
CA GLY A 244 -5.39 24.06 40.14
C GLY A 244 -4.04 23.82 40.82
N LYS A 245 -4.05 23.18 41.99
CA LYS A 245 -2.82 22.79 42.71
C LYS A 245 -1.90 21.95 41.82
N LYS A 246 -0.58 22.10 41.97
CA LYS A 246 0.47 21.33 41.26
C LYS A 246 0.17 19.83 41.11
N LYS A 247 -0.36 19.20 42.16
CA LYS A 247 -0.83 17.80 42.14
C LYS A 247 -2.35 17.74 41.96
N CYS A 248 -2.85 18.21 40.82
CA CYS A 248 -4.27 18.18 40.51
C CYS A 248 -4.73 16.74 40.22
N GLU A 249 -5.80 16.30 40.87
CA GLU A 249 -6.37 14.95 40.66
C GLU A 249 -6.97 14.78 39.27
N ARG A 250 -7.48 15.85 38.65
CA ARG A 250 -8.08 15.82 37.31
C ARG A 250 -7.07 15.63 36.18
N HIS A 251 -5.83 16.08 36.38
CA HIS A 251 -4.77 16.02 35.37
C HIS A 251 -3.52 15.34 35.95
N ALA A 252 -3.74 14.25 36.70
CA ALA A 252 -2.65 13.57 37.38
C ALA A 252 -1.61 13.04 36.38
N GLY A 253 -0.37 13.53 36.48
CA GLY A 253 0.75 13.05 35.67
C GLY A 253 0.70 13.45 34.19
N TRP A 254 -0.11 14.45 33.84
CA TRP A 254 -0.33 14.85 32.46
C TRP A 254 0.97 15.20 31.70
N GLN A 255 1.97 15.80 32.35
CA GLN A 255 3.25 16.15 31.70
C GLN A 255 3.93 14.89 31.16
N LYS A 256 4.12 13.87 32.01
CA LYS A 256 4.82 12.64 31.63
C LYS A 256 4.04 11.86 30.57
N LEU A 257 2.72 11.81 30.70
CA LEU A 257 1.85 11.12 29.77
C LEU A 257 1.91 11.78 28.38
N ARG A 258 1.72 13.11 28.30
CA ARG A 258 1.73 13.83 27.03
C ARG A 258 3.12 13.85 26.37
N VAL A 259 4.19 13.96 27.15
CA VAL A 259 5.56 13.84 26.61
C VAL A 259 5.78 12.46 25.98
N ALA A 260 5.33 11.39 26.64
CA ALA A 260 5.48 10.03 26.11
C ALA A 260 4.62 9.80 24.85
N GLU A 261 3.38 10.28 24.83
CA GLU A 261 2.49 10.19 23.66
C GLU A 261 3.09 10.90 22.44
N VAL A 262 3.46 12.17 22.59
CA VAL A 262 4.04 12.95 21.50
C VAL A 262 5.37 12.34 21.02
N ALA A 263 6.20 11.83 21.93
CA ALA A 263 7.46 11.17 21.55
C ALA A 263 7.21 9.91 20.71
N PHE A 264 6.23 9.09 21.11
CA PHE A 264 5.84 7.90 20.36
C PHE A 264 5.28 8.26 18.97
N ASP A 265 4.39 9.25 18.90
CA ASP A 265 3.83 9.71 17.64
C ASP A 265 4.93 10.23 16.71
N LYS A 266 5.85 11.03 17.25
CA LYS A 266 6.99 11.58 16.50
C LYS A 266 7.87 10.46 15.93
N GLU A 267 8.30 9.51 16.76
CA GLU A 267 9.12 8.37 16.30
C GLU A 267 8.40 7.55 15.20
N THR A 268 7.10 7.32 15.38
CA THR A 268 6.27 6.59 14.40
C THR A 268 6.23 7.33 13.07
N LYS A 269 5.94 8.63 13.08
CA LYS A 269 5.86 9.46 11.86
C LYS A 269 7.24 9.64 11.21
N GLU A 270 8.32 9.78 11.98
CA GLU A 270 9.71 9.84 11.48
C GLU A 270 10.09 8.55 10.73
N THR A 271 9.73 7.39 11.30
CA THR A 271 9.97 6.08 10.68
C THR A 271 9.23 5.94 9.36
N ILE A 272 7.95 6.35 9.31
CA ILE A 272 7.14 6.31 8.08
C ILE A 272 7.71 7.26 7.02
N LEU A 273 8.07 8.50 7.39
CA LEU A 273 8.68 9.48 6.48
C LEU A 273 10.00 8.99 5.90
N SER A 274 10.86 8.37 6.72
CA SER A 274 12.11 7.76 6.27
C SER A 274 11.87 6.66 5.24
N THR A 275 10.88 5.80 5.49
CA THR A 275 10.48 4.72 4.59
C THR A 275 9.96 5.26 3.26
N LEU A 276 9.05 6.25 3.29
CA LEU A 276 8.49 6.88 2.09
C LEU A 276 9.58 7.58 1.27
N THR A 277 10.48 8.32 1.92
CA THR A 277 11.60 9.02 1.28
C THR A 277 12.58 8.05 0.61
N THR A 278 12.80 6.87 1.21
CA THR A 278 13.64 5.82 0.63
C THR A 278 12.96 5.20 -0.59
N ARG A 279 11.68 4.83 -0.48
CA ARG A 279 10.87 4.30 -1.59
C ARG A 279 10.80 5.27 -2.77
N GLU A 280 10.67 6.57 -2.50
CA GLU A 280 10.65 7.61 -3.53
C GLU A 280 11.99 7.70 -4.28
N ARG A 281 13.11 7.63 -3.55
CA ARG A 281 14.46 7.59 -4.15
C ARG A 281 14.65 6.35 -5.03
N GLU A 282 14.19 5.18 -4.58
CA GLU A 282 14.25 3.95 -5.37
C GLU A 282 13.43 4.04 -6.67
N ILE A 283 12.23 4.62 -6.63
CA ILE A 283 11.41 4.80 -7.82
C ILE A 283 12.06 5.78 -8.79
N ARG A 284 12.59 6.92 -8.30
CA ARG A 284 13.31 7.88 -9.15
C ARG A 284 14.53 7.24 -9.81
N LYS A 285 15.30 6.46 -9.05
CA LYS A 285 16.43 5.70 -9.59
C LYS A 285 15.97 4.71 -10.65
N GLY A 286 14.86 3.99 -10.44
CA GLY A 286 14.29 3.09 -11.44
C GLY A 286 13.90 3.80 -12.74
N ILE A 287 13.37 5.03 -12.65
CA ILE A 287 13.09 5.86 -13.84
C ILE A 287 14.40 6.26 -14.54
N GLU A 288 15.40 6.68 -13.77
CA GLU A 288 16.73 7.05 -14.29
C GLU A 288 17.41 5.86 -15.00
N ASP A 289 17.39 4.67 -14.41
CA ASP A 289 17.97 3.45 -14.96
C ASP A 289 17.32 3.03 -16.30
N ILE A 290 16.04 3.37 -16.51
CA ILE A 290 15.33 3.11 -17.78
C ILE A 290 15.67 4.18 -18.84
N LEU A 291 15.78 5.45 -18.44
CA LEU A 291 16.12 6.56 -19.34
C LEU A 291 17.59 6.54 -19.77
N TYR A 292 18.46 6.20 -18.84
CA TYR A 292 19.91 6.18 -18.98
C TYR A 292 20.43 4.82 -18.52
N PRO A 293 20.14 3.74 -19.26
CA PRO A 293 20.67 2.43 -18.92
C PRO A 293 22.19 2.55 -18.84
N PRO A 294 22.83 2.03 -17.78
CA PRO A 294 24.27 2.12 -17.65
C PRO A 294 24.90 1.52 -18.90
N SER A 295 25.70 2.32 -19.61
CA SER A 295 26.52 1.83 -20.71
C SER A 295 27.30 0.63 -20.20
N THR A 296 27.03 -0.56 -20.75
CA THR A 296 27.94 -1.69 -20.61
C THR A 296 29.24 -1.31 -21.29
N ASN A 297 30.13 -0.64 -20.56
CA ASN A 297 31.49 -0.39 -20.96
C ASN A 297 32.39 -1.45 -20.33
N ALA A 298 32.99 -2.21 -21.24
CA ALA A 298 34.29 -2.85 -21.14
C ALA A 298 34.46 -3.96 -20.07
N SER A 299 34.57 -5.18 -20.59
CA SER A 299 35.67 -6.11 -20.29
C SER A 299 36.70 -5.59 -19.27
N GLN A 300 36.48 -5.91 -18.00
CA GLN A 300 37.58 -6.27 -17.11
C GLN A 300 37.27 -7.67 -16.60
N ALA A 301 37.75 -8.65 -17.37
CA ALA A 301 38.03 -9.95 -16.79
C ALA A 301 39.03 -9.74 -15.64
N PRO A 302 38.82 -10.34 -14.46
CA PRO A 302 39.89 -10.42 -13.49
C PRO A 302 40.99 -11.29 -14.11
N SER A 303 42.10 -10.66 -14.47
CA SER A 303 43.33 -11.33 -14.85
C SER A 303 43.77 -12.20 -13.68
N LYS A 304 43.70 -13.52 -13.88
CA LYS A 304 44.36 -14.51 -13.04
C LYS A 304 45.84 -14.13 -12.90
N PRO A 305 46.42 -14.15 -11.69
CA PRO A 305 47.87 -14.13 -11.55
C PRO A 305 48.41 -15.46 -12.06
N SER A 306 49.17 -15.42 -13.17
CA SER A 306 50.01 -16.53 -13.60
C SER A 306 51.17 -16.66 -12.61
N LEU A 307 51.28 -17.83 -11.98
CA LEU A 307 52.47 -18.26 -11.27
C LEU A 307 53.66 -18.25 -12.25
N ALA A 308 54.67 -17.46 -11.93
CA ALA A 308 56.01 -17.58 -12.48
C ALA A 308 56.96 -17.90 -11.31
N ASP A 309 57.86 -18.84 -11.56
CA ASP A 309 58.72 -19.51 -10.60
C ASP A 309 59.60 -18.56 -9.77
N PRO A 310 59.87 -18.87 -8.48
CA PRO A 310 60.82 -18.13 -7.67
C PRO A 310 62.26 -18.62 -7.91
N PRO A 311 63.27 -17.74 -7.80
CA PRO A 311 64.67 -18.14 -7.92
C PRO A 311 65.16 -18.84 -6.64
N LEU A 312 65.99 -19.85 -6.87
CA LEU A 312 66.82 -20.52 -5.87
C LEU A 312 67.83 -19.52 -5.27
N ASN A 313 67.83 -19.37 -3.95
CA ASN A 313 69.05 -19.25 -3.15
C ASN A 313 68.74 -19.51 -1.66
N GLY A 314 69.49 -20.44 -1.07
CA GLY A 314 69.26 -20.96 0.27
C GLY A 314 69.92 -20.14 1.39
N ILE A 315 69.54 -20.47 2.63
CA ILE A 315 70.40 -20.78 3.79
C ILE A 315 69.52 -21.11 5.03
N ILE A 316 69.54 -22.39 5.43
CA ILE A 316 69.69 -23.03 6.77
C ILE A 316 68.90 -22.51 8.02
N LYS A 317 67.89 -23.33 8.42
CA LYS A 317 67.49 -23.89 9.79
C LYS A 317 67.29 -22.96 11.02
N PRO A 318 66.61 -23.38 12.13
CA PRO A 318 66.08 -24.71 12.48
C PRO A 318 64.61 -24.80 13.00
N ARG A 319 64.15 -26.05 13.09
CA ARG A 319 62.92 -26.57 13.70
C ARG A 319 62.81 -26.30 15.21
N ILE A 320 61.57 -26.16 15.71
CA ILE A 320 61.14 -26.77 16.99
C ILE A 320 59.69 -27.28 16.84
N ASN A 321 59.49 -28.54 17.23
CA ASN A 321 58.21 -29.26 17.30
C ASN A 321 57.33 -28.75 18.45
N GLY A 322 56.01 -28.89 18.31
CA GLY A 322 55.07 -28.83 19.43
C GLY A 322 53.68 -29.36 19.04
N GLU A 323 53.48 -30.67 19.18
CA GLU A 323 52.16 -31.33 19.19
C GLU A 323 51.38 -30.99 20.47
N ALA A 324 50.08 -30.73 20.35
CA ALA A 324 49.00 -31.10 21.29
C ALA A 324 47.65 -30.68 20.65
N VAL A 325 46.93 -31.59 20.00
CA VAL A 325 45.86 -32.44 20.56
C VAL A 325 44.71 -31.64 21.21
N GLU A 326 43.69 -31.41 20.38
CA GLU A 326 42.29 -31.82 20.59
C GLU A 326 41.80 -32.11 22.04
N LYS A 327 40.80 -31.36 22.52
CA LYS A 327 39.40 -31.84 22.69
C LYS A 327 38.54 -30.86 23.47
N GLY A 328 37.34 -30.60 22.92
CA GLY A 328 36.26 -29.94 23.63
C GLY A 328 35.51 -30.88 24.61
N LYS A 329 34.66 -30.25 25.43
CA LYS A 329 33.44 -30.79 26.06
C LYS A 329 32.65 -29.59 26.61
N LYS A 330 31.48 -29.29 26.03
CA LYS A 330 30.13 -29.66 26.55
C LYS A 330 29.81 -29.12 27.95
N LYS A 331 29.10 -27.98 27.95
CA LYS A 331 27.78 -27.70 28.56
C LYS A 331 27.30 -28.67 29.66
N LYS A 332 27.14 -28.13 30.88
CA LYS A 332 25.92 -28.12 31.72
C LYS A 332 26.27 -27.64 33.13
N SER A 333 25.77 -26.48 33.55
CA SER A 333 24.72 -26.34 34.57
C SER A 333 24.26 -24.90 34.65
#